data_AF-A0A355F0P0-F1
#
_entry.id   AF-A0A355F0P0-F1
#
_cell.length_a   1.000
_cell.length_b   1.000
_cell.length_c   1.000
_cell.angle_alpha   90.00
_cell.angle_beta   90.00
_cell.angle_gamma   90.00
#
_symmetry.space_group_name_H-M   'P 1'
#
loop_
_entity.id
_entity.type
_entity.pdbx_description
1 polymer ?
#
loop_
_entity_poly.entity_id
_entity_poly.type
_entity_poly.pdbx_seq_one_letter_code
_entity_poly.pdbx_strand_id
1 'polypeptide(L)'
;MSLPGQAVHDDPAPPRLERWDGAVESLWEELATRPFRPEEEPPFLALLARPAPESHVLGLALHALCADEAALDVLVRDLHRAYAGIVDEPPVQYA
;
A
#
# COMPACT_ATOMS: atom_id res chain seq x y z
N MET A 1 13.52 1.17 -28.64
CA MET A 1 13.11 2.18 -27.64
C MET A 1 11.63 1.93 -27.39
N SER A 2 11.26 1.42 -26.20
CA SER A 2 9.84 1.33 -25.83
C SER A 2 9.38 2.72 -25.38
N LEU A 3 8.24 3.18 -25.88
CA LEU A 3 7.60 4.41 -25.42
C LEU A 3 6.92 4.14 -24.07
N PRO A 4 6.78 5.14 -23.18
CA PRO A 4 5.93 5.00 -22.01
C PRO A 4 4.50 4.67 -22.48
N GLY A 5 4.01 3.50 -22.08
CA GLY A 5 2.67 3.02 -22.39
C GLY A 5 1.83 2.94 -21.12
N GLN A 6 0.53 3.15 -21.25
CA GLN A 6 -0.44 2.89 -20.20
C GLN A 6 -1.09 1.54 -20.46
N ALA A 7 -1.04 0.63 -19.49
CA ALA A 7 -1.77 -0.63 -19.51
C ALA A 7 -2.95 -0.55 -18.53
N VAL A 8 -4.12 -0.99 -18.97
CA VAL A 8 -5.28 -1.19 -18.10
C VAL A 8 -5.34 -2.68 -17.78
N HIS A 9 -5.34 -3.03 -16.49
CA HIS A 9 -5.48 -4.41 -16.04
C HIS A 9 -6.96 -4.68 -15.77
N ASP A 10 -7.55 -5.63 -16.49
CA ASP A 10 -8.98 -5.99 -16.35
C ASP A 10 -9.29 -6.71 -15.01
N ASP A 11 -8.28 -7.36 -14.42
CA ASP A 11 -8.37 -8.04 -13.12
C ASP A 11 -7.07 -7.81 -12.33
N PRO A 12 -6.89 -6.62 -11.71
CA PRO A 12 -5.71 -6.35 -10.92
C PRO A 12 -5.71 -7.28 -9.70
N ALA A 13 -4.58 -7.95 -9.45
CA ALA A 13 -4.43 -8.76 -8.25
C ALA A 13 -4.78 -7.91 -7.02
N PRO A 14 -5.53 -8.47 -6.05
CA PRO A 14 -5.98 -7.70 -4.91
C PRO A 14 -4.77 -7.18 -4.13
N PRO A 15 -4.93 -6.05 -3.43
CA PRO A 15 -3.94 -5.57 -2.51
C PRO A 15 -3.57 -6.65 -1.48
N ARG A 16 -2.29 -7.02 -1.40
CA ARG A 16 -1.80 -8.02 -0.45
C ARG A 16 -1.24 -7.34 0.79
N LEU A 17 -1.75 -7.76 1.95
CA LEU A 17 -1.17 -7.47 3.26
C LEU A 17 -0.31 -8.67 3.67
N GLU A 18 1.01 -8.48 3.63
CA GLU A 18 1.95 -9.52 4.03
C GLU A 18 2.29 -9.38 5.52
N ARG A 19 2.42 -10.51 6.20
CA ARG A 19 2.92 -10.53 7.57
C ARG A 19 4.43 -10.34 7.57
N TRP A 20 4.93 -9.51 8.47
CA TRP A 20 6.35 -9.29 8.70
C TRP A 20 6.80 -9.96 10.00
N ASP A 21 7.74 -10.90 9.87
CA ASP A 21 8.31 -11.63 11.01
C ASP A 21 9.70 -11.10 11.43
N GLY A 22 10.22 -10.08 10.74
CA GLY A 22 11.49 -9.42 11.07
C GLY A 22 11.36 -8.34 12.15
N ALA A 23 12.47 -7.68 12.45
CA ALA A 23 12.51 -6.51 13.33
C ALA A 23 11.71 -5.33 12.73
N VAL A 24 11.01 -4.57 13.56
CA VAL A 24 10.20 -3.42 13.11
C VAL A 24 11.11 -2.33 12.52
N GLU A 25 12.31 -2.18 13.07
CA GLU A 25 13.31 -1.20 12.67
C GLU A 25 13.79 -1.42 11.23
N SER A 26 13.79 -2.67 10.75
CA SER A 26 14.18 -3.03 9.39
C SER A 26 13.05 -2.93 8.37
N LEU A 27 11.82 -2.63 8.83
CA LEU A 27 10.64 -2.62 7.96
C LEU A 27 10.73 -1.52 6.90
N TRP A 28 11.27 -0.35 7.24
CA TRP A 28 11.48 0.74 6.30
C TRP A 28 12.46 0.37 5.19
N GLU A 29 13.53 -0.37 5.53
CA GLU A 29 14.53 -0.79 4.55
C GLU A 29 13.94 -1.83 3.58
N GLU A 30 13.16 -2.80 4.07
CA GLU A 30 12.44 -3.75 3.21
C GLU A 30 11.49 -3.01 2.26
N LEU A 31 10.67 -2.09 2.78
CA LEU A 31 9.74 -1.31 1.96
C LEU A 31 10.45 -0.46 0.89
N ALA A 32 11.60 0.13 1.23
CA ALA A 32 12.33 1.02 0.33
C ALA A 32 13.12 0.29 -0.75
N THR A 33 13.49 -0.98 -0.52
CA THR A 33 14.39 -1.73 -1.40
C THR A 33 13.70 -2.81 -2.21
N ARG A 34 12.46 -3.19 -1.86
CA ARG A 34 11.72 -4.22 -2.59
C ARG A 34 11.41 -3.73 -4.03
N PRO A 35 11.80 -4.49 -5.05
CA PRO A 35 11.54 -4.11 -6.43
C PRO A 35 10.04 -4.16 -6.72
N PHE A 36 9.56 -3.21 -7.52
CA PHE A 36 8.18 -3.14 -8.02
C PHE A 36 8.15 -3.45 -9.51
N ARG A 37 7.32 -4.41 -9.92
CA ARG A 37 7.06 -4.74 -11.33
C ARG A 37 5.61 -4.42 -11.72
N PRO A 38 5.36 -3.28 -12.38
CA PRO A 38 4.01 -2.83 -12.72
C PRO A 38 3.16 -3.86 -13.49
N GLU A 39 3.80 -4.73 -14.28
CA GLU A 39 3.12 -5.75 -15.08
C GLU A 39 2.68 -6.98 -14.25
N GLU A 40 3.27 -7.18 -13.07
CA GLU A 40 3.13 -8.41 -12.28
C GLU A 40 2.47 -8.17 -10.92
N GLU A 41 2.52 -6.95 -10.39
CA GLU A 41 2.05 -6.65 -9.03
C GLU A 41 1.39 -5.27 -8.91
N PRO A 42 0.48 -5.09 -7.92
CA PRO A 42 -0.09 -3.79 -7.61
C PRO A 42 0.98 -2.75 -7.22
N PRO A 43 0.78 -1.47 -7.52
CA PRO A 43 1.73 -0.37 -7.27
C PRO A 43 1.80 0.06 -5.80
N PHE A 44 1.52 -0.86 -4.89
CA PHE A 44 1.65 -0.64 -3.46
C PHE A 44 2.01 -1.94 -2.76
N LEU A 45 2.71 -1.81 -1.64
CA LEU A 45 3.12 -2.90 -0.76
C LEU A 45 2.68 -2.58 0.67
N ALA A 46 2.13 -3.58 1.36
CA ALA A 46 1.74 -3.48 2.75
C ALA A 46 2.34 -4.61 3.58
N LEU A 47 3.10 -4.24 4.62
CA LEU A 47 3.71 -5.17 5.57
C LEU A 47 3.13 -4.92 6.97
N LEU A 48 2.68 -5.97 7.65
CA LEU A 48 2.17 -5.91 9.02
C LEU A 48 3.10 -6.64 9.99
N ALA A 49 3.79 -5.88 10.83
CA ALA A 49 4.56 -6.41 11.94
C ALA A 49 3.72 -6.44 13.23
N ARG A 50 3.97 -7.43 14.09
CA ARG A 50 3.33 -7.55 15.42
C ARG A 50 4.40 -7.60 16.51
N PRO A 51 4.96 -6.45 16.94
CA PRO A 51 5.98 -6.41 17.98
C PRO A 51 5.51 -6.91 19.35
N ALA A 52 4.20 -6.86 19.63
CA ALA A 52 3.60 -7.39 20.87
C ALA A 52 2.16 -7.87 20.60
N PRO A 53 1.53 -8.65 21.51
CA PRO A 53 0.18 -9.17 21.28
C PRO A 53 -0.86 -8.11 20.86
N GLU A 54 -0.84 -6.94 21.48
CA GLU A 54 -1.80 -5.86 21.21
C GLU A 54 -1.18 -4.67 20.45
N SER A 55 0.00 -4.86 19.86
CA SER A 55 0.70 -3.80 19.11
C SER A 55 1.02 -4.26 17.72
N HIS A 56 0.61 -3.46 16.73
CA HIS A 56 0.82 -3.71 15.32
C HIS A 56 1.47 -2.49 14.68
N VAL A 57 2.40 -2.74 13.77
CA VAL A 57 3.00 -1.70 12.92
C VAL A 57 2.69 -2.07 11.49
N LEU A 58 1.89 -1.23 10.83
CA LEU A 58 1.63 -1.32 9.41
C LEU A 58 2.61 -0.40 8.69
N GLY A 59 3.44 -0.97 7.82
CA GLY A 59 4.20 -0.20 6.86
C GLY A 59 3.59 -0.27 5.47
N LEU A 60 3.58 0.86 4.80
CA LEU A 60 3.01 1.05 3.47
C LEU A 60 4.05 1.72 2.58
N ALA A 61 4.23 1.17 1.38
CA ALA A 61 4.97 1.83 0.30
C ALA A 61 4.08 1.89 -0.94
N LEU A 62 3.99 3.06 -1.55
CA LEU A 62 3.28 3.28 -2.80
C LEU A 62 4.29 3.75 -3.84
N HIS A 63 4.18 3.25 -5.05
CA HIS A 63 4.97 3.80 -6.15
C HIS A 63 4.38 5.15 -6.57
N ALA A 64 5.23 6.17 -6.77
CA ALA A 64 4.81 7.52 -7.19
C ALA A 64 4.10 7.56 -8.57
N LEU A 65 4.02 6.43 -9.26
CA LEU A 65 3.21 6.26 -10.46
C LEU A 65 1.70 6.36 -10.15
N CYS A 66 1.29 6.05 -8.92
CA CYS A 66 -0.12 5.83 -8.57
C CYS A 66 -0.64 6.72 -7.44
N ALA A 67 0.25 7.34 -6.67
CA ALA A 67 -0.11 8.29 -5.63
C ALA A 67 0.94 9.40 -5.54
N ASP A 68 0.49 10.63 -5.43
CA ASP A 68 1.33 11.75 -5.02
C ASP A 68 1.34 11.88 -3.48
N GLU A 69 2.10 12.85 -2.99
CA GLU A 69 2.24 13.11 -1.56
C GLU A 69 0.88 13.45 -0.90
N ALA A 70 0.02 14.22 -1.58
CA ALA A 70 -1.29 14.60 -1.06
C ALA A 70 -2.26 13.40 -0.98
N ALA A 71 -2.18 12.48 -1.94
CA ALA A 71 -2.94 11.22 -1.90
C ALA A 71 -2.52 10.34 -0.71
N LEU A 72 -1.24 10.37 -0.31
CA LEU A 72 -0.75 9.66 0.87
C LEU A 72 -1.39 10.16 2.15
N ASP A 73 -1.51 11.48 2.33
CA ASP A 73 -2.17 12.07 3.51
C ASP A 73 -3.63 11.65 3.62
N VAL A 74 -4.35 11.62 2.49
CA VAL A 74 -5.73 11.13 2.40
C VAL A 74 -5.81 9.66 2.80
N LEU A 75 -4.94 8.82 2.26
CA LEU A 75 -4.90 7.39 2.57
C LEU A 75 -4.65 7.13 4.05
N VAL A 76 -3.66 7.80 4.66
CA VAL A 76 -3.33 7.63 6.08
C VAL A 76 -4.51 8.04 6.97
N ARG A 77 -5.17 9.14 6.65
CA ARG A 77 -6.37 9.61 7.36
C ARG A 77 -7.50 8.59 7.27
N ASP A 78 -7.82 8.13 6.08
CA ASP A 78 -8.96 7.23 5.84
C ASP A 78 -8.70 5.85 6.48
N LEU A 79 -7.46 5.37 6.40
CA LEU A 79 -7.03 4.17 7.10
C LEU A 79 -7.17 4.29 8.62
N HIS A 80 -6.76 5.42 9.21
CA HIS A 80 -6.90 5.66 10.64
C HIS A 80 -8.37 5.62 11.08
N ARG A 81 -9.26 6.24 10.29
CA ARG A 81 -10.71 6.21 10.53
C ARG A 81 -11.29 4.80 10.44
N ALA A 82 -10.96 4.08 9.38
CA ALA A 82 -11.40 2.71 9.18
C ALA A 82 -10.92 1.80 10.33
N TYR A 83 -9.67 1.94 10.76
CA TYR A 83 -9.11 1.20 11.89
C TYR A 83 -9.80 1.54 13.22
N ALA A 84 -10.22 2.79 13.41
CA ALA A 84 -11.04 3.21 14.55
C ALA A 84 -12.50 2.74 14.48
N GLY A 85 -12.88 1.97 13.46
CA GLY A 85 -14.25 1.47 13.25
C GLY A 85 -15.19 2.47 12.58
N ILE A 86 -14.65 3.57 12.03
CA ILE A 86 -15.41 4.58 11.29
C ILE A 86 -15.32 4.20 9.80
N VAL A 87 -16.36 3.53 9.30
CA VAL A 87 -16.45 3.15 7.87
C VAL A 87 -17.39 4.13 7.19
N ASP A 88 -16.83 5.00 6.34
CA ASP A 88 -17.62 5.82 5.42
C ASP A 88 -18.03 4.97 4.19
N GLU A 89 -19.08 5.38 3.46
CA GLU A 89 -19.35 4.80 2.14
C GLU A 89 -18.11 4.99 1.24
N PRO A 90 -17.72 3.96 0.46
CA PRO A 90 -16.57 4.09 -0.42
C PRO A 90 -16.75 5.30 -1.35
N PRO A 91 -15.70 6.10 -1.57
CA PRO A 91 -15.80 7.26 -2.44
C PRO A 91 -16.25 6.84 -3.84
N VAL A 92 -16.96 7.74 -4.53
CA VAL A 92 -17.42 7.54 -5.90
C VAL A 92 -16.25 7.03 -6.76
N GLN A 93 -16.37 5.82 -7.31
CA GLN A 93 -15.41 5.31 -8.27
C GLN A 93 -15.49 6.19 -9.52
N TYR A 94 -14.35 6.77 -9.92
CA TYR A 94 -14.26 7.49 -11.19
C TYR A 94 -14.54 6.51 -12.33
N ALA A 95 -15.66 6.74 -13.02
CA ALA A 95 -16.08 5.99 -14.21
C ALA A 95 -15.31 6.43 -15.46
#